data_AF-A0A6M0C862-F1
#
_entry.id   AF-A0A6M0C862-F1
#
_cell.length_a   1.000
_cell.length_b   1.000
_cell.length_c   1.000
_cell.angle_alpha   90.00
_cell.angle_beta   90.00
_cell.angle_gamma   90.00
#
_symmetry.space_group_name_H-M   'P 1'
#
loop_
_entity.id
_entity.type
_entity.pdbx_description
1 polymer ?
#
loop_
_entity_poly.entity_id
_entity_poly.type
_entity_poly.pdbx_seq_one_letter_code
_entity_poly.pdbx_strand_id
1 'polypeptide(L)'
;MARLEELEGAKIALDSVIFIYALEGNAEFGDRVLKIFEAIEQGKCQAFACDLVLAELMVKPLREGQIEIAQEYATELPKFPNLTFCSITRATVIRA
;
A
#
# COMPACT_ATOMS: atom_id res chain seq x y z
N MET A 1 -4.55 0.08 -18.77
CA MET A 1 -4.56 0.65 -17.41
C MET A 1 -5.94 0.39 -16.84
N ALA A 2 -6.03 -0.19 -15.65
CA ALA A 2 -7.32 -0.44 -15.01
C ALA A 2 -8.00 0.88 -14.64
N ARG A 3 -9.32 0.96 -14.80
CA ARG A 3 -10.09 2.14 -14.39
C ARG A 3 -10.61 1.95 -12.97
N LEU A 4 -10.91 3.04 -12.25
CA LEU A 4 -11.41 2.96 -10.87
C LEU A 4 -12.73 2.17 -10.78
N GLU A 5 -13.56 2.23 -11.82
CA GLU A 5 -14.82 1.50 -11.91
C GLU A 5 -14.61 -0.03 -12.03
N GLU A 6 -13.43 -0.47 -12.45
CA GLU A 6 -13.09 -1.90 -12.58
C GLU A 6 -12.62 -2.52 -11.25
N LEU A 7 -12.51 -1.71 -10.19
CA LEU A 7 -12.10 -2.20 -8.87
C LEU A 7 -13.24 -2.92 -8.13
N GLU A 8 -14.50 -2.69 -8.51
CA GLU A 8 -15.64 -3.24 -7.77
C GLU A 8 -15.62 -4.78 -7.78
N GLY A 9 -15.55 -5.38 -6.59
CA GLY A 9 -15.40 -6.83 -6.39
C GLY A 9 -14.02 -7.40 -6.73
N ALA A 10 -13.06 -6.57 -7.16
CA ALA A 10 -11.74 -7.02 -7.57
C ALA A 10 -10.81 -7.33 -6.40
N LYS A 11 -9.83 -8.19 -6.66
CA LYS A 11 -8.66 -8.40 -5.81
C LYS A 11 -7.46 -7.72 -6.47
N ILE A 12 -6.85 -6.76 -5.77
CA ILE A 12 -5.77 -5.96 -6.32
C ILE A 12 -4.49 -6.10 -5.49
N ALA A 13 -3.35 -6.15 -6.16
CA ALA A 13 -2.05 -6.04 -5.53
C ALA A 13 -1.56 -4.59 -5.65
N LEU A 14 -1.12 -4.01 -4.54
CA LEU A 14 -0.60 -2.65 -4.46
C LEU A 14 0.93 -2.69 -4.40
N ASP A 15 1.54 -1.87 -5.25
CA ASP A 15 2.97 -1.60 -5.24
C ASP A 15 3.26 -0.40 -4.30
N SER A 16 4.51 -0.24 -3.87
CA SER A 16 4.92 0.81 -2.92
C SER A 16 4.62 2.22 -3.43
N VAL A 17 4.69 2.45 -4.75
CA VAL A 17 4.39 3.75 -5.35
C VAL A 17 2.99 4.28 -4.99
N ILE A 18 2.00 3.39 -4.84
CA ILE A 18 0.62 3.79 -4.47
C ILE A 18 0.60 4.37 -3.06
N PHE A 19 1.32 3.75 -2.13
CA PHE A 19 1.47 4.22 -0.75
C PHE A 19 2.30 5.50 -0.69
N ILE A 20 3.44 5.55 -1.39
CA ILE A 20 4.31 6.74 -1.42
C ILE A 20 3.52 7.97 -1.90
N TYR A 21 2.75 7.83 -2.98
CA TYR A 21 1.97 8.96 -3.50
C TYR A 21 0.86 9.41 -2.56
N ALA A 22 0.25 8.49 -1.80
CA ALA A 22 -0.77 8.83 -0.81
C ALA A 22 -0.16 9.52 0.42
N LEU A 23 0.94 8.97 0.95
CA LEU A 23 1.61 9.46 2.15
C LEU A 23 2.33 10.79 1.93
N GLU A 24 2.91 11.00 0.74
CA GLU A 24 3.67 12.21 0.42
C GLU A 24 2.83 13.30 -0.28
N GLY A 25 1.55 13.03 -0.57
CA GLY A 25 0.67 14.00 -1.23
C GLY A 25 1.15 14.37 -2.63
N ASN A 26 1.42 13.38 -3.48
CA ASN A 26 1.92 13.62 -4.84
C ASN A 26 0.95 14.50 -5.65
N ALA A 27 1.45 15.54 -6.30
CA ALA A 27 0.62 16.54 -6.99
C ALA A 27 -0.15 16.00 -8.21
N GLU A 28 0.38 14.99 -8.90
CA GLU A 28 -0.24 14.44 -10.12
C GLU A 28 -1.14 13.23 -9.80
N PHE A 29 -0.71 12.38 -8.87
CA PHE A 29 -1.34 11.09 -8.62
C PHE A 29 -2.02 10.96 -7.25
N GLY A 30 -1.79 11.91 -6.33
CA GLY A 30 -2.32 11.90 -4.96
C GLY A 30 -3.83 11.67 -4.92
N ASP A 31 -4.61 12.50 -5.62
CA ASP A 31 -6.07 12.38 -5.67
C ASP A 31 -6.54 11.03 -6.22
N ARG A 32 -5.78 10.45 -7.15
CA ARG A 32 -6.14 9.15 -7.74
C ARG A 32 -5.88 8.02 -6.76
N VAL A 33 -4.75 8.03 -6.07
CA VAL A 33 -4.42 6.98 -5.09
C VAL A 33 -5.31 7.09 -3.85
N LEU A 34 -5.69 8.29 -3.42
CA LEU A 34 -6.66 8.47 -2.33
C LEU A 34 -8.01 7.82 -2.65
N LYS A 35 -8.51 7.94 -3.89
CA LYS A 35 -9.73 7.23 -4.33
C LYS A 35 -9.58 5.70 -4.31
N ILE A 36 -8.37 5.18 -4.54
CA ILE A 36 -8.09 3.75 -4.39
C ILE A 36 -8.19 3.37 -2.91
N PHE A 37 -7.56 4.11 -2.01
CA PHE A 37 -7.64 3.86 -0.57
C PHE A 37 -9.08 3.98 -0.03
N GLU A 38 -9.86 4.95 -0.49
CA GLU A 38 -11.29 5.07 -0.15
C GLU A 38 -12.09 3.85 -0.62
N ALA A 39 -11.83 3.35 -1.84
CA ALA A 39 -12.50 2.17 -2.36
C ALA A 39 -12.15 0.90 -1.57
N ILE A 40 -10.88 0.78 -1.16
CA ILE A 40 -10.41 -0.30 -0.29
C ILE A 40 -11.08 -0.19 1.08
N GLU A 41 -11.04 0.98 1.72
CA GLU A 41 -11.62 1.21 3.05
C GLU A 41 -13.12 0.87 3.09
N GLN A 42 -13.86 1.27 2.05
CA GLN A 42 -15.29 0.99 1.90
C GLN A 42 -15.62 -0.47 1.54
N GLY A 43 -14.60 -1.31 1.30
CA GLY A 43 -14.78 -2.72 0.93
C GLY A 43 -15.25 -2.94 -0.50
N LYS A 44 -15.10 -1.94 -1.39
CA LYS A 44 -15.43 -2.08 -2.82
C LYS A 44 -14.47 -3.03 -3.52
N CYS A 45 -13.23 -3.13 -3.03
CA CYS A 45 -12.23 -4.08 -3.49
C CYS A 45 -11.42 -4.63 -2.32
N GLN A 46 -10.80 -5.80 -2.52
CA GLN A 46 -9.86 -6.37 -1.57
C GLN A 46 -8.42 -6.09 -2.04
N ALA A 47 -7.63 -5.43 -1.20
CA ALA A 47 -6.26 -5.09 -1.52
C ALA A 47 -5.25 -5.99 -0.81
N PHE A 48 -4.13 -6.20 -1.48
CA PHE A 48 -2.99 -6.95 -0.98
C PHE A 48 -1.72 -6.14 -1.21
N ALA A 49 -0.85 -6.09 -0.23
CA ALA A 49 0.53 -5.64 -0.37
C ALA A 49 1.43 -6.72 0.21
N CYS A 50 2.71 -6.72 -0.14
CA CYS A 50 3.67 -7.65 0.44
C CYS A 50 4.54 -6.94 1.48
N ASP A 51 5.12 -7.68 2.42
CA ASP A 51 6.00 -7.08 3.44
C ASP A 51 7.21 -6.36 2.85
N LEU A 52 7.60 -6.68 1.61
CA LEU A 52 8.62 -5.94 0.86
C LEU A 52 8.19 -4.50 0.58
N VAL A 53 6.92 -4.25 0.27
CA VAL A 53 6.37 -2.88 0.13
C VAL A 53 6.52 -2.13 1.44
N LEU A 54 6.22 -2.75 2.59
CA LEU A 54 6.42 -2.11 3.89
C LEU A 54 7.90 -1.76 4.10
N ALA A 55 8.82 -2.67 3.77
CA ALA A 55 10.26 -2.42 3.87
C ALA A 55 10.72 -1.24 3.00
N GLU A 56 10.18 -1.09 1.79
CA GLU A 56 10.45 0.05 0.90
C GLU A 56 9.96 1.37 1.50
N LEU A 57 8.78 1.38 2.11
CA LEU A 57 8.24 2.55 2.79
C LEU A 57 9.05 2.97 4.02
N MET A 58 9.74 2.05 4.68
CA MET A 58 10.61 2.38 5.83
C MET A 58 11.87 3.15 5.43
N VAL A 59 12.34 3.00 4.18
CA VAL A 59 13.67 3.50 3.78
C VAL A 59 13.82 5.00 4.01
N LYS A 60 12.84 5.79 3.56
CA LYS A 60 12.88 7.25 3.67
C LYS A 60 12.82 7.74 5.12
N PRO A 61 11.79 7.43 5.93
CA PRO A 61 11.70 7.94 7.30
C PRO A 61 12.87 7.46 8.17
N LEU A 62 13.35 6.23 8.01
CA LEU A 62 14.53 5.76 8.76
C LEU A 62 15.81 6.50 8.36
N ARG A 63 16.00 6.78 7.07
CA ARG A 63 17.17 7.54 6.59
C ARG A 63 17.17 8.98 7.08
N GLU A 64 15.98 9.58 7.20
CA GLU A 64 15.80 10.96 7.66
C GLU A 64 15.71 11.09 9.20
N GLY A 65 15.82 9.99 9.94
CA GLY A 65 15.73 9.98 11.40
C GLY A 65 14.31 10.14 11.95
N GLN A 66 13.29 10.01 11.10
CA GLN A 66 11.87 10.12 11.43
C GLN A 66 11.32 8.79 11.97
N ILE A 67 11.85 8.36 13.13
CA ILE A 67 11.51 7.05 13.71
C ILE A 67 10.03 6.92 14.03
N GLU A 68 9.38 8.01 14.47
CA GLU A 68 7.95 8.02 14.79
C GLU A 68 7.09 7.72 13.56
N ILE A 69 7.41 8.32 12.42
CA ILE A 69 6.71 8.07 11.14
C ILE A 69 6.93 6.63 10.68
N ALA A 70 8.15 6.10 10.76
CA ALA A 70 8.43 4.71 10.42
C ALA A 70 7.62 3.74 11.30
N GLN A 71 7.49 4.05 12.59
CA GLN A 71 6.71 3.24 13.52
C GLN A 71 5.21 3.32 13.23
N GLU A 72 4.68 4.51 12.93
CA GLU A 72 3.29 4.69 12.51
C GLU A 72 2.96 3.86 11.26
N TYR A 73 3.84 3.88 10.24
CA TYR A 73 3.64 3.06 9.04
C TYR A 73 3.60 1.56 9.38
N ALA A 74 4.48 1.10 10.27
CA ALA A 74 4.54 -0.30 10.68
C ALA A 74 3.32 -0.74 11.51
N THR A 75 2.67 0.18 12.25
CA THR A 75 1.51 -0.15 13.07
C THR A 75 0.18 0.05 12.37
N GLU A 76 0.05 1.08 11.54
CA GLU A 76 -1.24 1.50 10.98
C GLU A 76 -1.52 0.87 9.62
N LEU A 77 -0.54 0.75 8.72
CA LEU A 77 -0.76 0.16 7.39
C LEU A 77 -1.28 -1.28 7.46
N PRO A 78 -0.76 -2.17 8.33
CA PRO A 78 -1.28 -3.54 8.44
C PRO A 78 -2.69 -3.63 9.03
N LYS A 79 -3.18 -2.56 9.68
CA LYS A 79 -4.54 -2.50 10.26
C LYS A 79 -5.55 -1.88 9.29
N PHE A 80 -5.11 -1.39 8.14
CA PHE A 80 -5.98 -0.69 7.20
C PHE A 80 -7.11 -1.63 6.72
N PRO A 81 -8.39 -1.20 6.76
CA PRO A 81 -9.51 -2.06 6.39
C PRO A 81 -9.38 -2.61 4.96
N ASN A 82 -9.70 -3.90 4.77
CA ASN A 82 -9.66 -4.60 3.49
C ASN A 82 -8.31 -4.60 2.76
N LEU A 83 -7.22 -4.21 3.43
CA LEU A 83 -5.84 -4.36 2.97
C LEU A 83 -5.16 -5.47 3.78
N THR A 84 -4.53 -6.40 3.10
CA THR A 84 -3.75 -7.47 3.75
C THR A 84 -2.29 -7.39 3.34
N PHE A 85 -1.39 -7.33 4.32
CA PHE A 85 0.04 -7.51 4.10
C PHE A 85 0.39 -9.01 4.09
N CYS A 86 1.05 -9.44 3.02
CA CYS A 86 1.45 -10.83 2.82
C CYS A 86 2.96 -11.00 3.01
N SER A 87 3.33 -11.96 3.86
CA SER A 87 4.73 -12.32 4.05
C SER A 87 5.34 -12.95 2.80
N ILE A 88 6.54 -12.49 2.44
CA ILE A 88 7.31 -13.05 1.34
C ILE A 88 8.31 -14.05 1.88
N THR A 89 8.27 -15.25 1.33
CA THR A 89 9.34 -16.24 1.49
C THR A 89 10.08 -16.42 0.17
N ARG A 90 11.31 -16.95 0.22
CA ARG A 90 12.05 -17.32 -0.99
C ARG A 90 11.25 -18.27 -1.89
N ALA A 91 10.47 -19.18 -1.30
CA ALA A 91 9.62 -20.10 -2.03
C ALA A 91 8.47 -19.38 -2.77
N THR A 92 7.89 -18.34 -2.16
CA THR A 92 6.87 -17.50 -2.79
C THR A 92 7.43 -16.76 -4.02
N VAL A 93 8.64 -16.19 -3.90
CA VAL A 93 9.29 -15.45 -5.00
C VAL A 93 9.63 -16.35 -6.18
N ILE A 94 10.16 -17.55 -5.94
CA ILE A 94 10.56 -18.49 -7.01
C ILE A 94 9.36 -18.97 -7.85
N ARG A 95 8.14 -18.89 -7.31
CA ARG A 95 6.92 -19.39 -7.96
C ARG A 95 6.10 -18.32 -8.68
N ALA A 96 6.45 -17.05 -8.52
CA ALA A 96 5.79 -15.93 -9.19
C ALA A 96 6.22 -15.85 -10.66
#